data_AF-A0AAT9LBJ3-F1
#
_entry.id   AF-A0AAT9LBJ3-F1
#
_cell.length_a   1.000
_cell.length_b   1.000
_cell.length_c   1.000
_cell.angle_alpha   90.00
_cell.angle_beta   90.00
_cell.angle_gamma   90.00
#
_symmetry.space_group_name_H-M   'P 1'
#
loop_
_entity.id
_entity.type
_entity.pdbx_description
1 polymer ?
#
loop_
_entity_poly.entity_id
_entity_poly.type
_entity_poly.pdbx_seq_one_letter_code
_entity_poly.pdbx_strand_id
1 'polypeptide(L)' 'MILPLTQTETWYLSECIKGETLMCQKLASYANQVQDPQLRNLVNDLQRTCQRHVDMLTNHIR' A
#
# COMPACT_ATOMS: atom_id res chain seq x y z
N MET A 1 26.24 6.48 7.04
CA MET A 1 26.12 5.21 7.79
C MET A 1 24.62 4.98 7.98
N ILE A 2 24.01 4.08 7.23
CA ILE A 2 22.60 3.70 7.43
C ILE A 2 22.61 2.76 8.63
N LEU A 3 22.01 3.18 9.74
CA LEU A 3 21.85 2.31 10.90
C LEU A 3 20.91 1.17 10.52
N PRO A 4 21.26 -0.10 10.83
CA PRO A 4 20.33 -1.19 10.63
C PRO A 4 19.08 -0.95 11.46
N LEU A 5 17.91 -1.16 10.86
CA LEU A 5 16.63 -1.07 11.56
C LEU A 5 16.64 -2.01 12.76
N THR A 6 16.08 -1.57 13.87
CA THR A 6 15.83 -2.43 15.02
C THR A 6 14.81 -3.52 14.65
N GLN A 7 14.73 -4.56 15.48
CA GLN A 7 13.72 -5.62 15.29
C GLN A 7 12.29 -5.05 15.30
N THR A 8 12.01 -4.08 16.17
CA THR A 8 10.70 -3.42 16.26
C THR A 8 10.39 -2.60 15.02
N GLU A 9 11.35 -1.82 14.53
CA GLU A 9 11.17 -1.02 13.30
C GLU A 9 10.99 -1.92 12.06
N THR A 10 11.74 -3.01 11.97
CA THR A 10 11.62 -4.00 10.89
C THR A 10 10.26 -4.70 10.91
N TRP A 11 9.79 -5.09 12.10
CA TRP A 11 8.45 -5.67 12.27
C TRP A 11 7.36 -4.67 11.89
N TYR A 12 7.44 -3.44 12.42
CA TYR A 12 6.45 -2.40 12.12
C TYR A 12 6.41 -2.08 10.62
N LEU A 13 7.57 -1.94 9.97
CA LEU A 13 7.67 -1.70 8.54
C LEU A 13 7.04 -2.85 7.73
N SER A 14 7.24 -4.09 8.16
CA SER A 14 6.61 -5.26 7.55
C SER A 14 5.08 -5.25 7.71
N GLU A 15 4.57 -4.83 8.87
CA GLU A 15 3.13 -4.69 9.10
C GLU A 15 2.53 -3.55 8.25
N CYS A 16 3.24 -2.42 8.11
CA CYS A 16 2.83 -1.33 7.22
C CYS A 16 2.73 -1.80 5.76
N ILE A 17 3.72 -2.56 5.27
CA ILE A 17 3.70 -3.12 3.91
C ILE A 17 2.51 -4.07 3.72
N LYS A 18 2.25 -4.95 4.69
CA LYS A 18 1.08 -5.86 4.64
C LYS A 18 -0.24 -5.07 4.63
N GLY A 19 -0.35 -4.03 5.44
CA GLY A 19 -1.53 -3.17 5.52
C GLY A 19 -1.82 -2.48 4.19
N GLU A 20 -0.80 -1.85 3.59
CA GLU A 20 -0.92 -1.16 2.29
C GLU A 20 -1.20 -2.15 1.15
N THR A 21 -0.57 -3.33 1.17
CA THR A 21 -0.85 -4.40 0.19
C THR A 21 -2.29 -4.90 0.29
N LEU A 22 -2.81 -5.08 1.51
CA LEU A 22 -4.20 -5.43 1.73
C LEU A 22 -5.15 -4.34 1.23
N MET A 23 -4.80 -3.07 1.44
CA MET A 23 -5.59 -1.94 0.94
C MET A 23 -5.62 -1.93 -0.60
N CYS A 24 -4.49 -2.15 -1.27
CA CYS A 24 -4.44 -2.31 -2.73
C CYS A 24 -5.40 -3.39 -3.23
N GLN A 25 -5.42 -4.55 -2.57
CA GLN A 25 -6.31 -5.67 -2.95
C GLN A 25 -7.79 -5.32 -2.75
N LYS A 26 -8.15 -4.67 -1.64
CA LYS A 26 -9.52 -4.22 -1.38
C LYS A 26 -9.98 -3.19 -2.41
N LEU A 27 -9.13 -2.20 -2.71
CA LEU A 27 -9.45 -1.17 -3.68
C LEU A 27 -9.59 -1.74 -5.09
N ALA A 28 -8.77 -2.72 -5.48
CA ALA A 28 -8.94 -3.46 -6.73
C ALA A 28 -10.31 -4.16 -6.80
N SER A 29 -10.74 -4.79 -5.70
CA SER A 29 -12.07 -5.40 -5.61
C SER A 29 -13.18 -4.35 -5.71
N TYR A 30 -13.06 -3.20 -5.03
CA TYR A 30 -14.06 -2.14 -5.07
C TYR A 30 -14.17 -1.49 -6.45
N ALA A 31 -13.05 -1.30 -7.15
CA ALA A 31 -13.05 -0.76 -8.52
C ALA A 31 -13.88 -1.61 -9.50
N ASN A 32 -13.95 -2.93 -9.26
CA ASN A 32 -14.76 -3.85 -10.06
C ASN A 32 -16.25 -3.85 -9.68
N GLN A 33 -16.59 -3.41 -8.46
CA GLN A 33 -17.97 -3.39 -7.96
C GLN A 33 -18.65 -2.03 -8.17
N VAL A 34 -17.86 -0.95 -8.25
CA VAL A 34 -18.35 0.40 -8.44
C VAL A 34 -18.83 0.60 -9.88
N GLN A 35 -20.09 0.99 -10.02
CA GLN A 35 -20.71 1.29 -11.32
C GLN A 35 -20.50 2.76 -11.71
N ASP A 36 -20.42 3.66 -10.74
CA ASP A 36 -20.22 5.09 -11.00
C ASP A 36 -18.80 5.36 -11.53
N PRO A 37 -18.65 5.96 -12.72
CA PRO A 37 -17.34 6.16 -13.33
C PRO A 37 -16.41 7.09 -12.52
N GLN A 38 -16.95 8.10 -11.85
CA GLN A 38 -16.15 9.06 -11.09
C GLN A 38 -15.64 8.42 -9.80
N LEU A 39 -16.50 7.67 -9.11
CA LEU A 39 -16.13 6.91 -7.92
C LEU A 39 -15.12 5.81 -8.26
N ARG A 40 -15.27 5.14 -9.41
CA ARG A 40 -14.29 4.15 -9.88
C ARG A 40 -12.92 4.79 -10.13
N ASN A 41 -12.88 5.99 -10.70
CA ASN A 41 -11.64 6.73 -10.89
C ASN A 41 -10.97 7.07 -9.55
N LEU A 42 -11.75 7.54 -8.58
CA LEU A 42 -11.25 7.81 -7.22
C LEU A 42 -10.68 6.55 -6.56
N VAL A 43 -11.38 5.42 -6.65
CA VAL A 43 -10.90 4.13 -6.10
C VAL A 43 -9.59 3.71 -6.78
N ASN A 44 -9.47 3.88 -8.10
CA ASN A 44 -8.24 3.59 -8.84
C ASN A 44 -7.09 4.53 -8.43
N ASP A 45 -7.36 5.81 -8.17
CA ASP A 45 -6.36 6.77 -7.67
C ASP A 45 -5.86 6.41 -6.26
N LEU A 46 -6.77 5.98 -5.38
CA LEU A 46 -6.42 5.46 -4.07
C LEU A 46 -5.57 4.20 -4.18
N GLN A 47 -5.93 3.27 -5.07
CA GLN A 47 -5.16 2.04 -5.29
C GLN A 47 -3.74 2.34 -5.75
N ARG A 48 -3.57 3.26 -6.71
CA ARG A 48 -2.26 3.72 -7.17
C ARG A 48 -1.44 4.35 -6.03
N THR A 49 -2.11 5.07 -5.12
CA THR A 49 -1.44 5.69 -3.98
C THR A 49 -0.94 4.65 -2.99
N CYS A 50 -1.76 3.67 -2.62
CA CYS A 50 -1.33 2.54 -1.79
C CYS A 50 -0.18 1.76 -2.43
N GLN A 51 -0.21 1.55 -3.75
CA GLN A 51 0.89 0.87 -4.44
C GLN A 51 2.20 1.65 -4.32
N ARG A 52 2.17 2.97 -4.49
CA ARG A 52 3.36 3.82 -4.26
C ARG A 52 3.87 3.73 -2.82
N HIS A 53 2.99 3.64 -1.84
CA HIS A 53 3.39 3.45 -0.44
C HIS A 53 4.08 2.11 -0.24
N VAL A 54 3.53 1.01 -0.79
CA VAL A 54 4.18 -0.31 -0.76
C VAL A 54 5.57 -0.25 -1.37
N ASP A 55 5.70 0.37 -2.55
CA ASP A 55 6.98 0.46 -3.26
C ASP A 55 8.01 1.28 -2.45
N MET A 56 7.57 2.39 -1.85
CA MET A 56 8.39 3.23 -0.97
C MET A 56 8.84 2.47 0.28
N LEU A 57 7.92 1.81 0.99
CA LEU A 57 8.21 1.06 2.22
C LEU A 57 9.12 -0.15 1.94
N THR A 58 8.92 -0.83 0.80
CA THR A 58 9.75 -1.97 0.39
C THR A 58 11.19 -1.55 0.10
N ASN A 59 11.41 -0.34 -0.41
CA ASN A 59 12.76 0.21 -0.60
C ASN A 59 13.51 0.45 0.72
N HIS A 60 12.81 0.52 1.86
CA HIS A 60 13.44 0.63 3.19
C HIS A 60 13.81 -0.73 3.80
N ILE A 61 13.36 -1.86 3.23
CA ILE A 61 13.71 -3.22 3.66
C ILE A 61 14.89 -3.81 2.87
N ARG A 62 15.16 -3.32 1.65
CA ARG A 62 16.30 -3.74 0.83
C ARG A 62 17.61 -3.11 1.29
#